data_AF-A0A0C2X1C9-F1
#
_entry.id   AF-A0A0C2X1C9-F1
#
_cell.length_a   1.000
_cell.length_b   1.000
_cell.length_c   1.000
_cell.angle_alpha   90.00
_cell.angle_beta   90.00
_cell.angle_gamma   90.00
#
_symmetry.space_group_name_H-M   'P 1'
#
loop_
_entity.id
_entity.type
_entity.pdbx_description
1 polymer ?
#
loop_
_entity_poly.entity_id
_entity_poly.type
_entity_poly.pdbx_seq_one_letter_code
_entity_poly.pdbx_strand_id
1 'polypeptide(L)'
;MSVHLYLANNSVRNTTISCDSLGIHYTVSKAEKIVTLSRWDKMINSDVVVGEFELPFFKKDRIKVGPNGEWQLMRDYFDKPGLFTCSKAFTSNNGTKYIWKDHWGYLIMTHPGDKEPLIKYHHNTSGSSYLEVLDFSTITGLDTILLTFLIAERKKRDYEAAAVAAAAS
;
A
#
# COMPACT_ATOMS: atom_id res chain seq x y z
N MET A 1 -2.41 10.74 -19.27
CA MET A 1 -1.18 9.94 -19.34
C MET A 1 -1.11 9.13 -18.06
N SER A 2 -0.86 7.83 -18.14
CA SER A 2 -0.65 7.00 -16.94
C SER A 2 0.83 6.90 -16.60
N VAL A 3 1.11 6.74 -15.31
CA VAL A 3 2.47 6.57 -14.77
C VAL A 3 2.55 5.19 -14.12
N HIS A 4 3.63 4.46 -14.38
CA HIS A 4 3.82 3.14 -13.78
C HIS A 4 4.90 3.20 -12.70
N LEU A 5 4.55 2.73 -11.50
CA LEU A 5 5.48 2.48 -10.40
C LEU A 5 5.78 0.99 -10.36
N TYR A 6 6.97 0.60 -10.77
CA TYR A 6 7.35 -0.81 -10.85
C TYR A 6 7.88 -1.33 -9.52
N LEU A 7 7.46 -2.53 -9.17
CA LEU A 7 8.03 -3.27 -8.06
C LEU A 7 9.22 -4.08 -8.59
N ALA A 8 10.38 -4.01 -7.93
CA ALA A 8 11.54 -4.81 -8.30
C ALA A 8 11.32 -6.31 -8.12
N ASN A 9 10.45 -6.68 -7.17
CA ASN A 9 9.98 -8.04 -6.98
C ASN A 9 8.56 -8.05 -6.38
N ASN A 10 7.91 -9.21 -6.40
CA ASN A 10 6.52 -9.37 -5.93
C ASN A 10 6.33 -9.36 -4.41
N SER A 11 7.38 -9.10 -3.61
CA SER A 11 7.28 -9.01 -2.15
C SER A 11 6.69 -7.67 -1.72
N VAL A 12 5.72 -7.70 -0.82
CA VAL A 12 5.17 -6.50 -0.16
C VAL A 12 5.87 -6.14 1.15
N ARG A 13 6.99 -6.82 1.45
CA ARG A 13 7.75 -6.63 2.69
C ARG A 13 9.21 -6.28 2.45
N ASN A 14 9.77 -6.67 1.30
CA ASN A 14 11.17 -6.47 0.93
C ASN A 14 11.24 -6.24 -0.58
N THR A 15 11.03 -5.01 -1.03
CA THR A 15 11.02 -4.63 -2.45
C THR A 15 11.38 -3.17 -2.61
N THR A 16 11.68 -2.75 -3.83
CA THR A 16 11.74 -1.33 -4.19
C THR A 16 10.59 -1.02 -5.13
N ILE A 17 10.06 0.20 -5.00
CA ILE A 17 9.00 0.72 -5.87
C ILE A 17 9.57 1.96 -6.55
N SER A 18 9.70 1.95 -7.86
CA SER A 18 10.34 3.05 -8.58
C SER A 18 9.64 3.46 -9.87
N CYS A 19 9.87 4.72 -10.25
CA CYS A 19 9.53 5.28 -11.55
C CYS A 19 10.63 6.25 -11.95
N ASP A 20 11.56 5.77 -12.75
CA ASP A 20 12.79 6.49 -13.09
C ASP A 20 12.52 7.79 -13.85
N SER A 21 11.48 7.82 -14.71
CA SER A 21 11.08 9.01 -15.47
C SER A 21 10.64 10.17 -14.59
N LEU A 22 10.13 9.89 -13.39
CA LEU A 22 9.75 10.87 -12.38
C LEU A 22 10.79 10.99 -11.25
N GLY A 23 11.86 10.17 -11.29
CA GLY A 23 12.85 10.08 -10.23
C GLY A 23 12.27 9.64 -8.88
N ILE A 24 11.19 8.86 -8.91
CA ILE A 24 10.52 8.33 -7.73
C ILE A 24 11.20 7.02 -7.34
N HIS A 25 11.67 6.93 -6.10
CA HIS A 25 12.25 5.70 -5.56
C HIS A 25 11.83 5.52 -4.10
N TYR A 26 11.26 4.35 -3.82
CA TYR A 26 10.90 3.91 -2.48
C TYR A 26 11.51 2.56 -2.20
N THR A 27 11.88 2.36 -0.93
CA THR A 27 12.41 1.11 -0.42
C THR A 27 11.48 0.59 0.66
N VAL A 28 11.04 -0.66 0.49
CA VAL A 28 10.27 -1.41 1.48
C VAL A 28 11.21 -2.42 2.11
N SER A 29 11.41 -2.33 3.42
CA SER A 29 12.27 -3.25 4.15
C SER A 29 11.55 -3.80 5.36
N LYS A 30 11.80 -5.07 5.68
CA LYS A 30 11.27 -5.72 6.87
C LYS A 30 12.38 -5.97 7.88
N ALA A 31 12.25 -5.36 9.05
CA ALA A 31 13.07 -5.65 10.22
C ALA A 31 12.20 -6.30 11.31
N GLU A 32 12.53 -7.53 11.70
CA GLU A 32 11.75 -8.34 12.65
C GLU A 32 10.25 -8.48 12.25
N LYS A 33 9.38 -7.67 12.87
CA LYS A 33 7.93 -7.64 12.67
C LYS A 33 7.45 -6.35 11.97
N ILE A 34 8.31 -5.34 11.90
CA ILE A 34 8.00 -4.03 11.34
C ILE A 34 8.41 -4.02 9.87
N VAL A 35 7.51 -3.53 9.02
CA VAL A 35 7.80 -3.19 7.63
C VAL A 35 7.89 -1.68 7.55
N THR A 36 9.02 -1.19 7.07
CA THR A 36 9.34 0.24 6.95
C THR A 36 9.33 0.61 5.47
N LEU A 37 8.60 1.67 5.15
CA LEU A 37 8.60 2.32 3.85
C LEU A 37 9.45 3.58 3.93
N SER A 38 10.50 3.63 3.13
CA SER A 38 11.38 4.79 2.99
C SER A 38 11.30 5.36 1.59
N ARG A 39 11.40 6.67 1.48
CA ARG A 39 11.49 7.41 0.22
C ARG A 39 12.90 7.96 0.05
N TRP A 40 13.47 7.79 -1.13
CA TRP A 40 14.72 8.45 -1.47
C TRP A 40 14.51 9.96 -1.59
N ASP A 41 15.25 10.74 -0.81
CA ASP A 41 15.24 12.19 -0.89
C ASP A 41 16.54 12.70 -1.55
N LYS A 42 16.38 13.30 -2.74
CA LYS A 42 17.50 13.80 -3.53
C LYS A 42 18.21 15.00 -2.89
N MET A 43 17.52 15.78 -2.06
CA MET A 43 18.09 16.99 -1.46
C MET A 43 19.11 16.65 -0.38
N ILE A 44 18.83 15.61 0.41
CA ILE A 44 19.71 15.13 1.48
C ILE A 44 20.51 13.88 1.10
N ASN A 45 20.30 13.37 -0.13
CA ASN A 45 20.95 12.18 -0.67
C ASN A 45 20.85 10.96 0.28
N SER A 46 19.66 10.75 0.84
CA SER A 46 19.38 9.70 1.82
C SER A 46 17.93 9.25 1.77
N ASP A 47 17.69 8.02 2.24
CA ASP A 47 16.34 7.52 2.48
C ASP A 47 15.72 8.17 3.72
N VAL A 48 14.47 8.63 3.57
CA VAL A 48 13.63 9.17 4.64
C VAL A 48 12.51 8.19 4.92
N VAL A 49 12.33 7.79 6.18
CA VAL A 49 11.21 6.94 6.58
C VAL A 49 9.91 7.73 6.45
N VAL A 50 9.00 7.25 5.60
CA VAL A 50 7.69 7.90 5.36
C VAL A 50 6.53 7.16 6.02
N GLY A 51 6.75 5.91 6.45
CA GLY A 51 5.77 5.18 7.22
C GLY A 51 6.22 3.79 7.59
N GLU A 52 5.54 3.22 8.58
CA GLU A 52 5.85 1.90 9.12
C GLU A 52 4.55 1.16 9.43
N PHE A 53 4.57 -0.16 9.34
CA PHE A 53 3.45 -0.97 9.74
C PHE A 53 3.87 -2.32 10.32
N GLU A 54 3.05 -2.84 11.22
CA GLU A 54 3.23 -4.14 11.85
C GLU A 54 1.94 -4.94 11.69
N LEU A 55 2.06 -6.17 11.16
CA LEU A 55 0.96 -7.13 11.02
C LEU A 55 1.37 -8.45 11.69
N PRO A 56 1.27 -8.51 13.03
CA PRO A 56 1.64 -9.69 13.81
C PRO A 56 0.49 -10.72 13.84
N PHE A 57 0.81 -12.02 13.91
CA PHE A 57 -0.20 -13.09 13.95
C PHE A 57 -1.11 -13.08 15.20
N PHE A 58 -0.58 -12.70 16.36
CA PHE A 58 -1.29 -12.79 17.66
C PHE A 58 -1.51 -11.44 18.36
N LYS A 59 -1.08 -10.33 17.75
CA LYS A 59 -1.22 -8.99 18.34
C LYS A 59 -2.07 -8.12 17.41
N LYS A 60 -2.45 -6.94 17.88
CA LYS A 60 -3.21 -5.97 17.08
C LYS A 60 -2.29 -5.34 16.04
N ASP A 61 -2.81 -5.19 14.82
CA ASP A 61 -2.14 -4.51 13.73
C ASP A 61 -1.92 -3.02 14.02
N ARG A 62 -0.74 -2.51 13.68
CA ARG A 62 -0.35 -1.11 13.93
C ARG A 62 0.21 -0.45 12.69
N ILE A 63 -0.01 0.85 12.58
CA ILE A 63 0.51 1.70 11.51
C ILE A 63 1.08 2.98 12.13
N LYS A 64 2.13 3.50 11.51
CA LYS A 64 2.74 4.80 11.80
C LYS A 64 2.92 5.52 10.48
N VAL A 65 2.34 6.71 10.36
CA VAL A 65 2.34 7.49 9.11
C VAL A 65 3.21 8.73 9.29
N GLY A 66 4.16 8.93 8.38
CA GLY A 66 5.11 10.02 8.42
C GLY A 66 6.33 9.74 9.30
N PRO A 67 7.41 10.52 9.12
CA PRO A 67 8.67 10.34 9.85
C PRO A 67 8.51 10.51 11.37
N ASN A 68 7.65 11.45 11.78
CA ASN A 68 7.36 11.77 13.18
C ASN A 68 5.97 11.28 13.63
N GLY A 69 5.40 10.30 12.91
CA GLY A 69 4.10 9.75 13.26
C GLY A 69 4.13 8.97 14.57
N GLU A 70 3.00 8.89 15.25
CA GLU A 70 2.82 7.98 16.38
C GLU A 70 2.25 6.64 15.92
N TRP A 71 2.62 5.57 16.64
CA TRP A 71 2.02 4.26 16.42
C TRP A 71 0.55 4.28 16.83
N GLN A 72 -0.33 3.95 15.89
CA GLN A 72 -1.77 3.80 16.14
C GLN A 72 -2.28 2.45 15.63
N LEU A 73 -3.42 2.01 16.16
CA LEU A 73 -4.03 0.76 15.72
C LEU A 73 -4.58 0.95 14.30
N MET A 74 -4.35 -0.02 13.42
CA MET A 74 -4.87 0.05 12.04
C MET A 74 -6.40 0.17 11.99
N ARG A 75 -7.10 -0.39 12.98
CA ARG A 75 -8.57 -0.30 13.07
C ARG A 75 -9.08 1.11 13.36
N ASP A 76 -8.22 1.95 13.94
CA ASP A 76 -8.52 3.34 14.28
C ASP A 76 -8.08 4.27 13.13
N TYR A 77 -7.07 3.84 12.35
CA TYR A 77 -6.59 4.57 11.17
C TYR A 77 -7.44 4.36 9.91
N PHE A 78 -7.85 3.11 9.62
CA PHE A 78 -8.68 2.81 8.46
C PHE A 78 -10.17 2.96 8.80
N ASP A 79 -10.88 3.75 8.00
CA ASP A 79 -12.33 3.85 8.06
C ASP A 79 -12.95 2.48 7.70
N LYS A 80 -13.94 2.03 8.47
CA LYS A 80 -14.65 0.76 8.23
C LYS A 80 -15.60 0.92 7.04
N PRO A 81 -15.32 0.32 5.87
CA PRO A 81 -16.20 0.40 4.73
C PRO A 81 -17.25 -0.73 4.82
N GLY A 82 -18.26 -0.54 5.66
CA GLY A 82 -19.38 -1.47 5.81
C GLY A 82 -19.00 -2.86 6.36
N LEU A 83 -20.00 -3.73 6.58
CA LEU A 83 -19.83 -4.98 7.33
C LEU A 83 -19.20 -6.16 6.55
N PHE A 84 -18.95 -6.05 5.25
CA PHE A 84 -18.64 -7.21 4.40
C PHE A 84 -17.54 -7.00 3.36
N THR A 85 -16.70 -5.97 3.47
CA THR A 85 -15.68 -5.69 2.44
C THR A 85 -14.27 -5.71 3.00
N CYS A 86 -13.34 -6.33 2.27
CA CYS A 86 -11.90 -6.24 2.55
C CYS A 86 -11.33 -4.85 2.24
N SER A 87 -12.17 -3.91 1.83
CA SER A 87 -11.76 -2.57 1.44
C SER A 87 -11.10 -1.83 2.61
N LYS A 88 -10.20 -0.91 2.28
CA LYS A 88 -9.47 -0.09 3.24
C LYS A 88 -9.60 1.36 2.84
N ALA A 89 -10.50 2.07 3.52
CA ALA A 89 -10.66 3.50 3.36
C ALA A 89 -9.69 4.24 4.29
N PHE A 90 -9.02 5.26 3.78
CA PHE A 90 -8.03 6.03 4.52
C PHE A 90 -8.03 7.48 4.07
N THR A 91 -7.49 8.36 4.92
CA THR A 91 -7.25 9.77 4.58
C THR A 91 -5.75 9.95 4.37
N SER A 92 -5.37 10.45 3.20
CA SER A 92 -3.98 10.76 2.87
C SER A 92 -3.51 12.02 3.60
N ASN A 93 -2.20 12.25 3.63
CA ASN A 93 -1.56 13.44 4.20
C ASN A 93 -2.08 14.77 3.63
N ASN A 94 -2.58 14.77 2.39
CA ASN A 94 -3.21 15.91 1.72
C ASN A 94 -4.69 16.12 2.10
N GLY A 95 -5.23 15.36 3.08
CA GLY A 95 -6.62 15.41 3.51
C GLY A 95 -7.61 14.71 2.57
N THR A 96 -7.15 14.17 1.45
CA THR A 96 -8.01 13.48 0.49
C THR A 96 -8.31 12.07 0.95
N LYS A 97 -9.58 11.67 0.83
CA LYS A 97 -10.03 10.31 1.17
C LYS A 97 -9.92 9.39 -0.03
N TYR A 98 -9.41 8.20 0.21
CA TYR A 98 -9.25 7.15 -0.78
C TYR A 98 -9.74 5.82 -0.20
N ILE A 99 -9.99 4.86 -1.08
CA ILE A 99 -10.35 3.50 -0.70
C ILE A 99 -9.67 2.49 -1.61
N TRP A 100 -8.94 1.56 -1.01
CA TRP A 100 -8.48 0.34 -1.69
C TRP A 100 -9.62 -0.68 -1.72
N LYS A 101 -9.93 -1.21 -2.89
CA LYS A 101 -10.95 -2.24 -3.12
C LYS A 101 -10.33 -3.40 -3.91
N ASP A 102 -10.79 -4.61 -3.62
CA ASP A 102 -10.55 -5.74 -4.51
C ASP A 102 -11.51 -5.63 -5.71
N HIS A 103 -10.98 -5.77 -6.91
CA HIS A 103 -11.70 -5.70 -8.15
C HIS A 103 -11.19 -6.82 -9.07
N TRP A 104 -11.96 -7.91 -9.16
CA TRP A 104 -11.63 -9.08 -9.98
C TRP A 104 -10.25 -9.69 -9.66
N GLY A 105 -9.88 -9.74 -8.38
CA GLY A 105 -8.66 -10.39 -7.92
C GLY A 105 -7.43 -9.48 -7.91
N TYR A 106 -7.56 -8.21 -8.29
CA TYR A 106 -6.52 -7.20 -8.17
C TYR A 106 -7.01 -5.98 -7.40
N LEU A 107 -6.08 -5.22 -6.83
CA LEU A 107 -6.42 -4.02 -6.05
C LEU A 107 -6.57 -2.79 -6.95
N ILE A 108 -7.62 -2.02 -6.70
CA ILE A 108 -7.81 -0.67 -7.24
C ILE A 108 -8.00 0.34 -6.13
N MET A 109 -7.55 1.56 -6.35
CA MET A 109 -7.84 2.71 -5.50
C MET A 109 -8.84 3.63 -6.17
N THR A 110 -9.87 4.06 -5.46
CA THR A 110 -10.85 5.04 -5.93
C THR A 110 -11.07 6.11 -4.86
N HIS A 111 -11.81 7.17 -5.19
CA HIS A 111 -12.49 7.96 -4.16
C HIS A 111 -13.65 7.16 -3.53
N PRO A 112 -14.05 7.48 -2.30
CA PRO A 112 -15.26 6.92 -1.70
C PRO A 112 -16.51 7.24 -2.53
N GLY A 113 -17.34 6.23 -2.82
CA GLY A 113 -18.54 6.39 -3.66
C GLY A 113 -18.30 6.25 -5.16
N ASP A 114 -17.06 6.45 -5.61
CA ASP A 114 -16.71 6.39 -7.03
C ASP A 114 -16.36 4.98 -7.51
N LYS A 115 -16.49 4.81 -8.83
CA LYS A 115 -16.11 3.60 -9.58
C LYS A 115 -14.84 3.78 -10.38
N GLU A 116 -14.47 5.02 -10.70
CA GLU A 116 -13.30 5.29 -11.52
C GLU A 116 -12.01 5.05 -10.73
N PRO A 117 -11.11 4.18 -11.23
CA PRO A 117 -9.85 3.90 -10.56
C PRO A 117 -8.86 5.05 -10.75
N LEU A 118 -8.30 5.50 -9.64
CA LEU A 118 -7.18 6.44 -9.59
C LEU A 118 -5.85 5.70 -9.72
N ILE A 119 -5.77 4.50 -9.13
CA ILE A 119 -4.61 3.61 -9.21
C ILE A 119 -5.09 2.17 -9.40
N LYS A 120 -4.41 1.41 -10.26
CA LYS A 120 -4.62 -0.03 -10.43
C LYS A 120 -3.34 -0.79 -10.10
N TYR A 121 -3.44 -1.87 -9.34
CA TYR A 121 -2.33 -2.79 -9.14
C TYR A 121 -2.40 -3.91 -10.16
N HIS A 122 -1.32 -4.07 -10.92
CA HIS A 122 -1.14 -5.16 -11.88
C HIS A 122 -0.19 -6.19 -11.27
N HIS A 123 -0.76 -7.25 -10.70
CA HIS A 123 0.01 -8.36 -10.16
C HIS A 123 0.42 -9.32 -11.27
N ASN A 124 1.72 -9.42 -11.53
CA ASN A 124 2.26 -10.31 -12.54
C ASN A 124 2.99 -11.49 -11.90
N THR A 125 2.59 -12.71 -12.26
CA THR A 125 3.28 -13.94 -11.86
C THR A 125 4.57 -14.15 -12.67
N SER A 126 4.57 -13.69 -13.92
CA SER A 126 5.73 -13.62 -14.80
C SER A 126 6.00 -12.16 -15.19
N GLY A 127 7.13 -11.59 -14.75
CA GLY A 127 7.48 -10.19 -15.00
C GLY A 127 7.28 -9.29 -13.78
N SER A 128 7.55 -7.98 -13.95
CA SER A 128 7.45 -7.02 -12.85
C SER A 128 6.00 -6.63 -12.59
N SER A 129 5.54 -6.78 -11.35
CA SER A 129 4.28 -6.16 -10.91
C SER A 129 4.45 -4.64 -10.86
N TYR A 130 3.36 -3.89 -11.06
CA TYR A 130 3.41 -2.44 -11.01
C TYR A 130 2.08 -1.82 -10.56
N LEU A 131 2.17 -0.58 -10.07
CA LEU A 131 1.02 0.28 -9.85
C LEU A 131 0.88 1.23 -11.05
N GLU A 132 -0.26 1.17 -11.72
CA GLU A 132 -0.65 2.12 -12.76
C GLU A 132 -1.41 3.28 -12.11
N VAL A 133 -0.78 4.45 -12.09
CA VAL A 133 -1.36 5.71 -11.64
C VAL A 133 -2.08 6.36 -12.82
N LEU A 134 -3.41 6.42 -12.71
CA LEU A 134 -4.30 6.96 -13.74
C LEU A 134 -4.61 8.44 -13.51
N ASP A 135 -4.63 8.86 -12.24
CA ASP A 135 -4.76 10.26 -11.85
C ASP A 135 -3.47 10.75 -11.19
N PHE A 136 -2.81 11.72 -11.85
CA PHE A 136 -1.55 12.30 -11.40
C PHE A 136 -1.68 13.12 -10.10
N SER A 137 -2.89 13.55 -9.73
CA SER A 137 -3.14 14.25 -8.46
C SER A 137 -2.70 13.40 -7.23
N THR A 138 -2.75 12.07 -7.39
CA THR A 138 -2.37 11.11 -6.35
C THR A 138 -0.87 11.11 -6.02
N ILE A 139 -0.01 11.63 -6.89
CA ILE A 139 1.44 11.72 -6.64
C ILE A 139 1.74 12.55 -5.37
N THR A 140 0.91 13.54 -5.05
CA THR A 140 1.05 14.37 -3.84
C THR A 140 0.87 13.59 -2.53
N GLY A 141 0.11 12.48 -2.57
CA GLY A 141 -0.19 11.62 -1.43
C GLY A 141 0.56 10.29 -1.45
N LEU A 142 1.58 10.16 -2.32
CA LEU A 142 2.12 8.86 -2.69
C LEU A 142 2.68 8.06 -1.50
N ASP A 143 3.30 8.73 -0.53
CA ASP A 143 3.82 8.10 0.69
C ASP A 143 2.75 7.28 1.43
N THR A 144 1.57 7.89 1.66
CA THR A 144 0.47 7.26 2.38
C THR A 144 -0.23 6.22 1.51
N ILE A 145 -0.35 6.50 0.21
CA ILE A 145 -0.93 5.59 -0.77
C ILE A 145 -0.12 4.29 -0.86
N LEU A 146 1.21 4.38 -0.98
CA LEU A 146 2.07 3.20 -1.04
C LEU A 146 2.06 2.42 0.28
N LEU A 147 2.09 3.11 1.42
CA LEU A 147 2.01 2.47 2.73
C LEU A 147 0.71 1.67 2.88
N THR A 148 -0.42 2.27 2.54
CA THR A 148 -1.73 1.63 2.64
C THR A 148 -1.93 0.54 1.59
N PHE A 149 -1.36 0.69 0.39
CA PHE A 149 -1.30 -0.35 -0.63
C PHE A 149 -0.61 -1.61 -0.10
N LEU A 150 0.59 -1.48 0.47
CA LEU A 150 1.36 -2.61 1.01
C LEU A 150 0.58 -3.36 2.09
N ILE A 151 -0.15 -2.63 2.94
CA ILE A 151 -1.02 -3.20 3.97
C ILE A 151 -2.21 -3.93 3.33
N ALA A 152 -2.91 -3.28 2.39
CA ALA A 152 -4.09 -3.83 1.73
C ALA A 152 -3.76 -5.11 0.95
N GLU A 153 -2.70 -5.08 0.15
CA GLU A 153 -2.24 -6.23 -0.63
C GLU A 153 -1.78 -7.37 0.25
N ARG A 154 -1.06 -7.08 1.35
CA ARG A 154 -0.66 -8.11 2.30
C ARG A 154 -1.86 -8.78 2.96
N LYS A 155 -2.84 -8.00 3.43
CA LYS A 155 -4.05 -8.56 4.05
C LYS A 155 -4.89 -9.37 3.07
N LYS A 156 -4.97 -8.95 1.81
CA LYS A 156 -5.61 -9.72 0.74
C LYS A 156 -4.95 -11.08 0.57
N ARG A 157 -3.62 -11.13 0.44
CA ARG A 157 -2.88 -12.40 0.32
C ARG A 157 -3.00 -13.30 1.54
N ASP A 158 -2.98 -12.71 2.74
CA ASP A 158 -3.13 -13.47 3.99
C ASP A 158 -4.55 -14.09 4.08
N TYR A 159 -5.59 -13.37 3.62
CA TYR A 159 -6.97 -13.89 3.53
C TYR A 159 -7.12 -15.00 2.48
N GLU A 160 -6.56 -14.80 1.29
CA GLU A 160 -6.55 -15.81 0.20
C GLU A 160 -5.85 -17.09 0.65
N ALA A 161 -4.68 -16.99 1.31
CA ALA A 161 -3.94 -18.13 1.83
C ALA A 161 -4.74 -18.89 2.92
N ALA A 162 -5.42 -18.17 3.81
CA ALA A 162 -6.27 -18.79 4.83
C ALA A 162 -7.49 -19.50 4.21
N ALA A 163 -8.12 -18.91 3.19
CA ALA A 163 -9.24 -19.52 2.48
C ALA A 163 -8.82 -20.79 1.74
N VAL A 164 -7.66 -20.79 1.08
CA VAL A 164 -7.09 -21.98 0.42
C VAL A 164 -6.77 -23.07 1.43
N ALA A 165 -6.16 -22.72 2.57
CA ALA A 165 -5.86 -23.69 3.63
C ALA A 165 -7.13 -24.34 4.20
N ALA A 166 -8.20 -23.57 4.40
CA ALA A 166 -9.49 -24.07 4.89
C ALA A 166 -10.24 -24.93 3.86
N ALA A 167 -10.03 -24.71 2.56
CA ALA A 167 -10.62 -25.55 1.51
C ALA A 167 -9.87 -26.87 1.30
N ALA A 168 -8.63 -26.97 1.77
CA ALA A 168 -7.79 -28.16 1.68
C ALA A 168 -7.90 -29.08 2.91
N SER A 169 -8.59 -28.64 3.98
CA SER A 169 -8.86 -29.40 5.22
C SER A 169 -10.24 -30.03 5.21
#